data_AF-A0A060C537-F1
#
_entry.id   AF-A0A060C537-F1
#
_cell.length_a   1.000
_cell.length_b   1.000
_cell.length_c   1.000
_cell.angle_alpha   90.00
_cell.angle_beta   90.00
_cell.angle_gamma   90.00
#
_symmetry.space_group_name_H-M   'P 1'
#
loop_
_entity.id
_entity.type
_entity.pdbx_description
1 polymer ?
#
loop_
_entity_poly.entity_id
_entity_poly.type
_entity_poly.pdbx_seq_one_letter_code
_entity_poly.pdbx_strand_id
1 'polypeptide(L)'
;GGDSPLYVNGDLVGTNQSMTINPSLLPAMTQNYIAKSQFSDPALDGIVDEFRIYNRALSASEVMSLAGKPLDLINTYNELEESVILNG
;
A
#
# COMPACT_ATOMS: atom_id res chain seq x y z
N GLY A 1 -9.76 -12.87 -3.52
CA GLY A 1 -8.88 -11.71 -3.27
C GLY A 1 -8.81 -10.90 -4.53
N GLY A 2 -7.69 -10.25 -4.79
CA GLY A 2 -7.45 -9.37 -5.94
C GLY A 2 -5.98 -8.98 -6.01
N ASP A 3 -5.66 -7.95 -6.77
CA ASP A 3 -4.29 -7.45 -6.85
C ASP A 3 -3.82 -6.85 -5.52
N SER A 4 -2.63 -7.23 -5.08
CA SER A 4 -1.97 -6.70 -3.88
C SER A 4 -0.67 -6.01 -4.26
N PRO A 5 -0.71 -4.70 -4.53
CA PRO A 5 0.47 -3.92 -4.90
C PRO A 5 1.32 -3.56 -3.66
N LEU A 6 2.63 -3.57 -3.84
CA LEU A 6 3.62 -3.05 -2.89
C LEU A 6 4.24 -1.77 -3.47
N TYR A 7 4.21 -0.71 -2.67
CA TYR A 7 4.81 0.57 -3.01
C TYR A 7 5.98 0.89 -2.08
N VAL A 8 7.05 1.46 -2.62
CA VAL A 8 8.18 1.99 -1.85
C VAL A 8 8.40 3.43 -2.30
N ASN A 9 8.44 4.36 -1.34
CA ASN A 9 8.56 5.81 -1.62
C ASN A 9 7.53 6.34 -2.65
N GLY A 10 6.33 5.74 -2.70
CA GLY A 10 5.27 6.12 -3.63
C GLY A 10 5.30 5.41 -4.99
N ASP A 11 6.32 4.60 -5.29
CA ASP A 11 6.47 3.91 -6.58
C ASP A 11 6.08 2.43 -6.48
N LEU A 12 5.35 1.90 -7.47
CA LEU A 12 4.97 0.49 -7.51
C LEU A 12 6.20 -0.39 -7.77
N VAL A 13 6.52 -1.29 -6.85
CA VAL A 13 7.68 -2.20 -6.96
C VAL A 13 7.29 -3.65 -7.22
N GLY A 14 6.01 -3.99 -7.09
CA GLY A 14 5.50 -5.30 -7.43
C GLY A 14 4.03 -5.48 -7.07
N THR A 15 3.40 -6.46 -7.72
CA THR A 15 2.00 -6.80 -7.48
C THR A 15 1.85 -8.31 -7.37
N ASN A 16 1.22 -8.78 -6.28
CA ASN A 16 0.73 -10.15 -6.22
C ASN A 16 -0.70 -10.19 -6.76
N GLN A 17 -0.85 -10.72 -7.98
CA GLN A 17 -2.15 -10.86 -8.67
C GLN A 17 -2.92 -12.13 -8.26
N SER A 18 -2.28 -13.02 -7.52
CA SER A 18 -2.84 -14.34 -7.15
C SER A 18 -3.32 -14.39 -5.69
N MET A 19 -3.62 -13.25 -5.06
CA MET A 19 -4.18 -13.26 -3.72
C MET A 19 -5.60 -13.83 -3.71
N THR A 20 -5.78 -14.92 -2.97
CA THR A 20 -7.07 -15.60 -2.83
C THR A 20 -7.88 -15.09 -1.64
N ILE A 21 -7.23 -14.64 -0.57
CA ILE A 21 -7.88 -14.19 0.68
C ILE A 21 -8.31 -12.72 0.56
N ASN A 22 -9.56 -12.42 0.95
CA ASN A 22 -10.04 -11.04 1.17
C ASN A 22 -9.81 -10.68 2.65
N PRO A 23 -9.32 -9.47 2.99
CA PRO A 23 -9.16 -9.04 4.38
C PRO A 23 -10.41 -9.22 5.26
N SER A 24 -11.62 -9.13 4.71
CA SER A 24 -12.87 -9.36 5.46
C SER A 24 -13.04 -10.79 5.98
N LEU A 25 -12.28 -11.74 5.44
CA LEU A 25 -12.26 -13.15 5.87
C LEU A 25 -11.25 -13.40 7.00
N LEU A 26 -10.45 -12.40 7.37
CA LEU A 26 -9.51 -12.55 8.48
C LEU A 26 -10.29 -12.66 9.81
N PRO A 27 -9.90 -13.60 10.70
CA PRO A 27 -10.50 -13.69 12.01
C PRO A 27 -10.10 -12.49 12.87
N ALA A 28 -10.78 -12.31 14.01
CA ALA A 28 -10.38 -11.31 15.01
C ALA A 28 -8.92 -11.57 15.46
N MET A 29 -8.03 -10.64 15.11
CA MET A 29 -6.61 -10.75 15.44
C MET A 29 -6.33 -10.08 16.79
N THR A 30 -5.66 -10.79 17.69
CA THR A 30 -5.33 -10.30 19.05
C THR A 30 -3.85 -9.93 19.22
N GLN A 31 -3.01 -10.17 18.20
CA GLN A 31 -1.56 -9.99 18.24
C GLN A 31 -1.09 -9.03 17.14
N ASN A 32 -1.66 -7.83 17.10
CA ASN A 32 -1.28 -6.79 16.14
C ASN A 32 -0.30 -5.84 16.82
N TYR A 33 0.99 -6.01 16.57
CA TYR A 33 2.05 -5.18 17.16
C TYR A 33 2.72 -4.32 16.09
N ILE A 34 3.13 -3.11 16.46
CA ILE A 34 4.04 -2.29 15.66
C ILE A 34 5.47 -2.57 16.16
N ALA A 35 6.43 -2.71 15.24
CA ALA A 35 7.85 -2.88 15.55
C ALA A 35 8.22 -4.16 16.35
N LYS A 36 7.32 -5.15 16.46
CA LYS A 36 7.54 -6.39 17.22
C LYS A 36 6.98 -7.62 16.49
N SER A 37 7.70 -8.74 16.53
CA SER A 37 7.26 -10.05 16.02
C SER A 37 6.28 -10.73 16.98
N GLN A 38 5.46 -11.65 16.45
CA GLN A 38 4.65 -12.59 17.25
C GLN A 38 5.48 -13.76 17.81
N PHE A 39 6.70 -13.94 17.31
CA PHE A 39 7.65 -14.97 17.75
C PHE A 39 8.75 -14.34 18.62
N SER A 40 9.73 -15.17 19.01
CA SER A 40 10.85 -14.76 19.86
C SER A 40 11.97 -14.04 19.09
N ASP A 41 11.60 -13.14 18.18
CA ASP A 41 12.55 -12.34 17.40
C ASP A 41 12.80 -10.99 18.09
N PRO A 42 13.96 -10.36 17.88
CA PRO A 42 14.19 -8.98 18.31
C PRO A 42 13.15 -8.01 17.74
N ALA A 43 12.82 -6.97 18.52
CA ALA A 43 12.05 -5.84 18.01
C ALA A 43 12.86 -5.06 16.96
N LEU A 44 12.15 -4.29 16.13
CA LEU A 44 12.79 -3.36 15.20
C LEU A 44 13.65 -2.36 15.99
N ASP A 45 14.93 -2.26 15.63
CA ASP A 45 15.83 -1.20 16.10
C ASP A 45 15.71 0.02 15.18
N GLY A 46 14.68 0.83 15.42
CA GLY A 46 14.35 1.97 14.57
C GLY A 46 13.10 2.73 15.03
N ILE A 47 12.79 3.82 14.32
CA ILE A 47 11.63 4.67 14.61
C ILE A 47 10.57 4.43 13.53
N VAL A 48 9.33 4.25 13.97
CA VAL A 48 8.14 4.20 13.11
C VAL A 48 7.32 5.44 13.39
N ASP A 49 6.93 6.15 12.34
CA ASP A 49 6.08 7.34 12.42
C ASP A 49 4.97 7.27 11.34
N GLU A 50 3.89 8.03 11.53
CA GLU A 50 2.79 8.20 10.57
C GLU A 50 2.15 6.89 10.06
N PHE A 51 2.02 5.89 10.93
CA PHE A 51 1.38 4.61 10.59
C PHE A 51 -0.14 4.77 10.40
N ARG A 52 -0.66 4.31 9.25
CA ARG A 52 -2.08 4.42 8.87
C ARG A 52 -2.61 3.09 8.34
N ILE A 53 -3.86 2.77 8.68
CA ILE A 53 -4.63 1.66 8.11
C ILE A 53 -5.90 2.22 7.48
N TYR A 54 -6.19 1.80 6.25
CA TYR A 54 -7.39 2.18 5.51
C TYR A 54 -8.33 0.99 5.37
N ASN A 55 -9.65 1.24 5.41
CA ASN A 55 -10.68 0.23 5.20
C ASN A 55 -11.02 -0.02 3.71
N ARG A 56 -10.22 0.54 2.81
CA ARG A 56 -10.34 0.41 1.35
C ARG A 56 -8.97 0.35 0.71
N ALA A 57 -8.91 -0.12 -0.52
CA ALA A 57 -7.72 0.04 -1.35
C ALA A 57 -7.50 1.53 -1.68
N LEU A 58 -6.24 1.96 -1.63
CA LEU A 58 -5.83 3.27 -2.13
C LEU A 58 -5.51 3.19 -3.62
N SER A 59 -5.76 4.27 -4.36
CA SER A 59 -5.24 4.43 -5.72
C SER A 59 -3.71 4.68 -5.68
N ALA A 60 -3.03 4.47 -6.80
CA ALA A 60 -1.61 4.79 -6.91
C ALA A 60 -1.34 6.28 -6.66
N SER A 61 -2.19 7.19 -7.17
CA SER A 61 -2.05 8.63 -6.95
C SER A 61 -2.26 9.04 -5.48
N GLU A 62 -3.14 8.37 -4.74
CA GLU A 62 -3.27 8.55 -3.28
C GLU A 62 -2.00 8.11 -2.55
N VAL A 63 -1.40 6.98 -2.94
CA VAL A 63 -0.13 6.51 -2.37
C VAL A 63 1.01 7.48 -2.67
N MET A 64 1.09 8.01 -3.90
CA MET A 64 2.08 9.03 -4.28
C MET A 64 1.95 10.29 -3.42
N SER A 65 0.72 10.77 -3.21
CA SER A 65 0.45 11.92 -2.35
C SER A 65 0.91 11.67 -0.90
N LEU A 66 0.58 10.51 -0.34
CA LEU A 66 1.01 10.13 1.03
C LEU A 66 2.53 9.98 1.15
N ALA A 67 3.22 9.59 0.08
CA ALA A 67 4.67 9.51 0.02
C ALA A 67 5.35 10.88 -0.20
N GLY A 68 4.59 11.96 -0.33
CA GLY A 68 5.12 13.31 -0.53
C GLY A 68 5.65 13.56 -1.94
N LYS A 69 5.14 12.84 -2.95
CA LYS A 69 5.51 13.09 -4.35
C LYS A 69 5.00 14.48 -4.78
N PRO A 70 5.76 15.20 -5.64
CA PRO A 70 5.33 16.49 -6.19
C PRO A 70 3.98 16.42 -6.94
N LEU A 71 3.18 17.49 -6.84
CA LEU A 71 1.84 17.53 -7.47
C LEU A 71 1.88 17.45 -8.99
N ASP A 72 2.90 18.01 -9.63
CA ASP A 72 3.12 17.90 -11.07
C ASP A 72 3.31 16.45 -11.49
N LEU A 73 4.11 15.69 -10.74
CA LEU A 73 4.30 14.25 -10.99
C LEU A 73 2.99 13.46 -10.82
N ILE A 74 2.18 13.79 -9.81
CA ILE A 74 0.88 13.15 -9.58
C ILE A 74 -0.09 13.48 -10.72
N ASN A 75 -0.13 14.73 -11.19
CA ASN A 75 -1.00 15.13 -12.29
C ASN A 75 -0.60 14.43 -13.60
N THR A 76 0.70 14.39 -13.92
CA THR A 76 1.19 13.66 -15.09
C THR A 76 0.81 12.18 -15.01
N TYR A 77 0.92 11.56 -13.83
CA TYR A 77 0.48 10.17 -13.65
C TYR A 77 -1.02 9.99 -13.95
N ASN A 78 -1.88 10.85 -13.40
CA ASN A 78 -3.33 10.76 -13.65
C ASN A 78 -3.68 10.97 -15.13
N GLU A 79 -3.04 11.92 -15.81
CA GLU A 79 -3.23 12.16 -17.25
C GLU A 79 -2.84 10.95 -18.09
N LEU A 80 -1.73 10.29 -17.74
CA LEU A 80 -1.28 9.07 -18.41
C LEU A 80 -2.23 7.90 -18.18
N GLU A 81 -2.67 7.67 -16.94
CA GLU A 81 -3.65 6.61 -16.61
C GLU A 81 -4.98 6.81 -17.36
N GLU A 82 -5.52 8.03 -17.40
CA GLU A 82 -6.71 8.35 -18.17
C GLU A 82 -6.51 8.06 -19.67
N SER A 83 -5.35 8.43 -20.21
CA SER A 83 -5.03 8.17 -21.62
C SER A 83 -4.94 6.67 -21.94
N VAL A 84 -4.46 5.84 -21.00
CA VAL A 84 -4.40 4.38 -21.17
C VAL A 84 -5.80 3.78 -21.17
N ILE A 85 -6.67 4.22 -20.26
CA ILE A 85 -8.05 3.71 -20.15
C ILE A 85 -8.89 4.08 -21.37
N LEU A 86 -8.68 5.27 -21.96
CA LEU A 86 -9.46 5.73 -23.11
C LEU A 86 -9.01 5.13 -24.45
N ASN A 87 -7.79 4.61 -24.54
CA ASN A 87 -7.20 4.07 -25.77
C ASN A 87 -7.01 2.54 -25.76
N GLY A 88 -7.40 1.85 -24.68
CA GLY A 88 -7.40 0.39 -24.55
C GLY A 88 -8.78 -0.21 -24.70
#